data_AF-A0A7U9SUG5-F1
#
_entry.id   AF-A0A7U9SUG5-F1
#
_cell.length_a   1.000
_cell.length_b   1.000
_cell.length_c   1.000
_cell.angle_alpha   90.00
_cell.angle_beta   90.00
_cell.angle_gamma   90.00
#
_symmetry.space_group_name_H-M   'P 1'
#
loop_
_entity.id
_entity.type
_entity.pdbx_description
1 polymer ?
#
loop_
_entity_poly.entity_id
_entity_poly.type
_entity_poly.pdbx_seq_one_letter_code
_entity_poly.pdbx_strand_id
1 'polypeptide(L)'
;MSLKDMVKPDGKVYYILWKYAPDLLPKNTLENPIKTFEDLTKAYECIKPDQRICENYLMEENIQKAVKWLRSRQHAQKMFDLYDEFCKKAATGDVQAFKAVLEFGDKYLSDTKEAELLKVLHNVNLNSDDEEEDDFSFEE
;
A
#
# COMPACT_ATOMS: atom_id res chain seq x y z
N MET A 1 -9.81 3.76 10.65
CA MET A 1 -10.99 3.93 9.77
C MET A 1 -11.08 2.71 8.88
N SER A 2 -12.15 1.93 8.99
CA SER A 2 -12.39 0.72 8.19
C SER A 2 -13.45 0.96 7.11
N LEU A 3 -13.49 0.09 6.10
CA LEU A 3 -14.52 0.14 5.05
C LEU A 3 -15.94 0.01 5.64
N LYS A 4 -16.08 -0.81 6.70
CA LYS A 4 -17.32 -1.01 7.44
C LYS A 4 -17.79 0.28 8.12
N ASP A 5 -16.87 1.05 8.70
CA ASP A 5 -17.18 2.33 9.35
C ASP A 5 -17.71 3.38 8.37
N MET A 6 -17.24 3.37 7.12
CA MET A 6 -17.64 4.33 6.08
C MET A 6 -19.01 3.99 5.47
N VAL A 7 -19.23 2.72 5.15
CA VAL A 7 -20.42 2.28 4.42
C VAL A 7 -21.57 2.04 5.37
N LYS A 8 -21.30 1.43 6.54
CA LYS A 8 -22.22 0.96 7.60
C LYS A 8 -22.94 -0.37 7.29
N PRO A 9 -23.85 -0.52 6.29
CA PRO A 9 -24.50 -1.81 6.06
C PRO A 9 -23.55 -2.86 5.50
N ASP A 10 -23.48 -4.03 6.16
CA ASP A 10 -22.63 -5.15 5.76
C ASP A 10 -22.92 -5.62 4.32
N GLY A 11 -24.18 -5.67 3.91
CA GLY A 11 -24.54 -6.03 2.52
C GLY A 11 -23.94 -5.11 1.46
N LYS A 12 -23.88 -3.80 1.74
CA LYS A 12 -23.25 -2.81 0.83
C LYS A 12 -21.73 -2.97 0.82
N VAL A 13 -21.12 -3.27 1.98
CA VAL A 13 -19.68 -3.54 2.10
C VAL A 13 -19.29 -4.74 1.23
N TYR A 14 -20.01 -5.87 1.36
CA TYR A 14 -19.70 -7.07 0.58
C TYR A 14 -19.91 -6.86 -0.92
N TYR A 15 -20.92 -6.08 -1.33
CA TYR A 15 -21.11 -5.73 -2.74
C TYR A 15 -19.94 -4.90 -3.30
N ILE A 16 -19.45 -3.91 -2.55
CA ILE A 16 -18.30 -3.09 -2.94
C ILE A 16 -17.03 -3.94 -3.04
N LEU A 17 -16.80 -4.82 -2.06
CA LEU A 17 -15.66 -5.74 -2.07
C LEU A 17 -15.73 -6.66 -3.27
N TRP A 18 -16.87 -7.29 -3.54
CA TRP A 18 -17.05 -8.13 -4.72
C TRP A 18 -16.73 -7.40 -6.03
N LYS A 19 -17.16 -6.15 -6.17
CA LYS A 19 -16.98 -5.39 -7.42
C LYS A 19 -15.55 -4.90 -7.65
N TYR A 20 -14.84 -4.49 -6.59
CA TYR A 20 -13.57 -3.78 -6.72
C TYR A 20 -12.36 -4.49 -6.09
N ALA A 21 -12.58 -5.44 -5.19
CA ALA A 21 -11.55 -6.17 -4.45
C ALA A 21 -12.05 -7.57 -4.02
N PRO A 22 -12.43 -8.45 -4.96
CA PRO A 22 -13.04 -9.74 -4.62
C PRO A 22 -12.10 -10.64 -3.80
N ASP A 23 -10.79 -10.46 -3.90
CA ASP A 23 -9.78 -11.20 -3.13
C ASP A 23 -9.85 -10.91 -1.62
N LEU A 24 -10.45 -9.77 -1.22
CA LEU A 24 -10.62 -9.40 0.19
C LEU A 24 -11.92 -9.95 0.79
N LEU A 25 -12.75 -10.66 0.01
CA LEU A 25 -13.95 -11.30 0.52
C LEU A 25 -13.59 -12.55 1.32
N PRO A 26 -13.98 -12.65 2.61
CA PRO A 26 -13.60 -13.80 3.45
C PRO A 26 -14.07 -15.16 2.92
N LYS A 27 -15.23 -15.19 2.24
CA LYS A 27 -15.81 -16.42 1.67
C LYS A 27 -15.36 -16.70 0.24
N ASN A 28 -14.60 -15.80 -0.39
CA ASN A 28 -14.06 -16.05 -1.72
C ASN A 28 -12.82 -16.94 -1.58
N THR A 29 -12.95 -18.21 -1.94
CA THR A 29 -11.89 -19.22 -1.79
C THR A 29 -11.63 -19.89 -3.13
N LEU A 30 -10.48 -20.56 -3.27
CA LEU A 30 -10.14 -21.32 -4.48
C LEU A 30 -11.18 -22.43 -4.77
N GLU A 31 -11.74 -23.03 -3.73
CA GLU A 31 -12.75 -24.10 -3.83
C GLU A 31 -14.15 -23.55 -4.13
N ASN A 32 -14.49 -22.40 -3.57
CA ASN A 32 -15.77 -21.71 -3.79
C ASN A 32 -15.52 -20.26 -4.25
N PRO A 33 -15.16 -20.05 -5.53
CA PRO A 33 -14.88 -18.73 -6.05
C PRO A 33 -16.19 -17.96 -6.27
N ILE A 34 -16.26 -16.73 -5.75
CA ILE A 34 -17.43 -15.87 -5.92
C ILE A 34 -17.26 -15.06 -7.20
N LYS A 35 -17.86 -15.51 -8.31
CA LYS A 35 -17.71 -14.86 -9.63
C LYS A 35 -18.94 -14.09 -10.04
N THR A 36 -20.13 -14.61 -9.73
CA THR A 36 -21.40 -14.00 -10.11
C THR A 36 -22.08 -13.33 -8.92
N PHE A 37 -23.06 -12.46 -9.20
CA PHE A 37 -23.88 -11.86 -8.14
C PHE A 37 -24.69 -12.93 -7.40
N GLU A 38 -25.08 -14.01 -8.07
CA GLU A 38 -25.79 -15.13 -7.45
C GLU A 38 -24.90 -15.88 -6.45
N ASP A 39 -23.63 -16.08 -6.78
CA ASP A 39 -22.66 -16.66 -5.83
C ASP A 39 -22.48 -15.76 -4.60
N LEU A 40 -22.50 -14.44 -4.82
CA LEU A 40 -22.37 -13.45 -3.76
C LEU A 40 -23.57 -13.47 -2.81
N THR A 41 -24.80 -13.49 -3.33
CA THR A 41 -26.02 -13.53 -2.51
C THR A 41 -26.18 -14.87 -1.80
N LYS A 42 -25.77 -15.99 -2.44
CA LYS A 42 -25.67 -17.31 -1.80
C LYS A 42 -24.66 -17.31 -0.65
N ALA A 43 -23.51 -16.66 -0.84
CA ALA A 43 -22.47 -16.58 0.20
C ALA A 43 -22.85 -15.61 1.33
N TYR A 44 -23.60 -14.54 1.05
CA TYR A 44 -23.92 -13.48 2.00
C TYR A 44 -25.41 -13.12 1.98
N GLU A 45 -26.19 -13.80 2.82
CA GLU A 45 -27.65 -13.61 2.97
C GLU A 45 -28.09 -12.18 3.33
N CYS A 46 -27.17 -11.35 3.83
CA CYS A 46 -27.44 -9.95 4.14
C CYS A 46 -27.65 -9.07 2.88
N ILE A 47 -27.30 -9.58 1.69
CA ILE A 47 -27.55 -8.93 0.40
C ILE A 47 -28.94 -9.36 -0.07
N LYS A 48 -29.94 -8.60 0.37
CA LYS A 48 -31.36 -8.79 0.02
C LYS A 48 -31.81 -8.16 -1.31
N PRO A 49 -31.29 -6.99 -1.74
CA PRO A 49 -31.75 -6.35 -2.96
C PRO A 49 -31.18 -7.01 -4.22
N ASP A 50 -31.89 -6.86 -5.34
CA ASP A 50 -31.40 -7.25 -6.66
C ASP A 50 -30.15 -6.48 -7.07
N GLN A 51 -29.38 -7.04 -8.01
CA GLN A 51 -28.13 -6.44 -8.49
C GLN A 51 -28.32 -5.00 -8.97
N ARG A 52 -29.42 -4.70 -9.67
CA ARG A 52 -29.73 -3.36 -10.17
C ARG A 52 -29.89 -2.33 -9.04
N ILE A 53 -30.46 -2.75 -7.92
CA ILE A 53 -30.60 -1.88 -6.74
C ILE A 53 -29.22 -1.71 -6.07
N CYS A 54 -28.41 -2.77 -6.05
CA CYS A 54 -27.06 -2.71 -5.53
C CYS A 54 -26.16 -1.78 -6.37
N GLU A 55 -26.35 -1.71 -7.68
CA GLU A 55 -25.63 -0.77 -8.55
C GLU A 55 -25.92 0.69 -8.19
N ASN A 56 -27.15 1.00 -7.77
CA ASN A 56 -27.49 2.35 -7.30
C ASN A 56 -26.71 2.74 -6.04
N TYR A 57 -26.30 1.78 -5.21
CA TYR A 57 -25.48 2.06 -4.03
C TYR A 57 -24.13 2.70 -4.42
N LEU A 58 -23.59 2.39 -5.61
CA LEU A 58 -22.35 2.99 -6.09
C LEU A 58 -22.46 4.49 -6.36
N MET A 59 -23.68 5.01 -6.46
CA MET A 59 -23.94 6.43 -6.65
C MET A 59 -24.05 7.19 -5.31
N GLU A 60 -24.11 6.49 -4.18
CA GLU A 60 -24.16 7.11 -2.86
C GLU A 60 -22.79 7.71 -2.47
N GLU A 61 -22.80 8.92 -1.91
CA GLU A 61 -21.57 9.67 -1.62
C GLU A 61 -20.63 8.94 -0.63
N ASN A 62 -21.19 8.32 0.42
CA ASN A 62 -20.43 7.54 1.38
C ASN A 62 -19.76 6.32 0.73
N ILE A 63 -20.41 5.72 -0.26
CA ILE A 63 -19.88 4.58 -1.00
C ILE A 63 -18.78 5.04 -1.95
N GLN A 64 -18.96 6.14 -2.66
CA GLN A 64 -17.91 6.70 -3.51
C GLN A 64 -16.64 7.03 -2.70
N LYS A 65 -16.80 7.61 -1.51
CA LYS A 65 -15.69 7.84 -0.57
C LYS A 65 -15.02 6.53 -0.14
N ALA A 66 -15.81 5.51 0.19
CA ALA A 66 -15.31 4.19 0.56
C ALA A 66 -14.54 3.50 -0.58
N VAL A 67 -15.07 3.55 -1.81
CA VAL A 67 -14.42 3.01 -3.02
C VAL A 67 -13.12 3.75 -3.30
N LYS A 68 -13.10 5.08 -3.22
CA LYS A 68 -11.89 5.88 -3.39
C LYS A 68 -10.83 5.49 -2.35
N TRP A 69 -11.22 5.39 -1.09
CA TRP A 69 -10.32 4.97 -0.01
C TRP A 69 -9.74 3.57 -0.26
N LEU A 70 -10.57 2.61 -0.69
CA LEU A 70 -10.13 1.26 -1.05
C LEU A 70 -9.12 1.28 -2.20
N ARG A 71 -9.41 2.03 -3.27
CA ARG A 71 -8.53 2.18 -4.44
C ARG A 71 -7.19 2.82 -4.07
N SER A 72 -7.18 3.84 -3.21
CA SER A 72 -5.95 4.47 -2.74
C SER A 72 -5.04 3.47 -2.01
N ARG A 73 -5.60 2.57 -1.20
CA ARG A 73 -4.81 1.53 -0.52
C ARG A 73 -4.29 0.46 -1.46
N GLN A 74 -5.12 -0.01 -2.40
CA GLN A 74 -4.66 -0.93 -3.45
C GLN A 74 -3.55 -0.32 -4.30
N HIS A 75 -3.65 0.98 -4.60
CA HIS A 75 -2.60 1.71 -5.31
C HIS A 75 -1.32 1.78 -4.48
N ALA A 76 -1.40 2.13 -3.20
CA ALA A 76 -0.23 2.14 -2.31
C ALA A 76 0.45 0.77 -2.24
N GLN A 77 -0.32 -0.32 -2.14
CA GLN A 77 0.21 -1.69 -2.18
C GLN A 77 1.00 -1.96 -3.47
N LYS A 78 0.42 -1.63 -4.63
CA LYS A 78 1.10 -1.78 -5.93
C LYS A 78 2.37 -0.93 -6.04
N MET A 79 2.39 0.25 -5.42
CA MET A 79 3.59 1.09 -5.39
C MET A 79 4.70 0.44 -4.56
N PHE A 80 4.38 -0.24 -3.46
CA PHE A 80 5.36 -1.04 -2.71
C PHE A 80 5.89 -2.21 -3.55
N ASP A 81 5.01 -2.96 -4.21
CA ASP A 81 5.43 -4.07 -5.08
C ASP A 81 6.38 -3.60 -6.20
N LEU A 82 6.07 -2.43 -6.79
CA LEU A 82 6.88 -1.84 -7.84
C LEU A 82 8.23 -1.33 -7.30
N TYR A 83 8.24 -0.75 -6.10
CA TYR A 83 9.45 -0.33 -5.42
C TYR A 83 10.39 -1.53 -5.19
N ASP A 84 9.86 -2.65 -4.70
CA ASP A 84 10.63 -3.89 -4.53
C ASP A 84 11.20 -4.41 -5.85
N GLU A 85 10.43 -4.33 -6.94
CA GLU A 85 10.91 -4.69 -8.28
C GLU A 85 12.04 -3.78 -8.75
N PHE A 86 11.92 -2.46 -8.54
CA PHE A 86 12.98 -1.51 -8.88
C PHE A 86 14.24 -1.72 -8.03
N CYS A 87 14.12 -2.02 -6.74
CA CYS A 87 15.28 -2.37 -5.90
C CYS A 87 16.02 -3.60 -6.46
N LYS A 88 15.29 -4.63 -6.88
CA LYS A 88 15.89 -5.83 -7.52
C LYS A 88 16.61 -5.49 -8.82
N LYS A 89 15.99 -4.68 -9.68
CA LYS A 89 16.60 -4.26 -10.96
C LYS A 89 17.82 -3.36 -10.75
N ALA A 90 17.75 -2.44 -9.80
CA ALA A 90 18.87 -1.58 -9.43
C ALA A 90 20.07 -2.41 -8.94
N ALA A 91 19.83 -3.44 -8.13
CA ALA A 91 20.88 -4.36 -7.67
C ALA A 91 21.55 -5.13 -8.82
N THR A 92 20.86 -5.33 -9.94
CA THR A 92 21.43 -5.94 -11.16
C THR A 92 22.13 -4.95 -12.08
N GLY A 93 22.24 -3.66 -11.69
CA GLY A 93 22.93 -2.61 -12.44
C GLY A 93 22.04 -1.73 -13.31
N ASP A 94 20.70 -1.81 -13.20
CA ASP A 94 19.80 -0.91 -13.91
C ASP A 94 19.80 0.49 -13.28
N VAL A 95 20.46 1.43 -13.95
CA VAL A 95 20.60 2.83 -13.51
C VAL A 95 19.26 3.56 -13.45
N GLN A 96 18.30 3.23 -14.32
CA GLN A 96 16.97 3.87 -14.31
C GLN A 96 16.16 3.38 -13.13
N ALA A 97 16.23 2.08 -12.82
CA ALA A 97 15.62 1.53 -11.61
C ALA A 97 16.23 2.14 -10.34
N PHE A 98 17.55 2.33 -10.29
CA PHE A 98 18.22 3.00 -9.17
C PHE A 98 17.72 4.43 -8.96
N LYS A 99 17.60 5.22 -10.04
CA LYS A 99 17.01 6.57 -9.98
C LYS A 99 15.58 6.55 -9.48
N ALA A 100 14.75 5.64 -9.97
CA ALA A 100 13.36 5.51 -9.54
C ALA A 100 13.25 5.17 -8.04
N VAL A 101 14.16 4.33 -7.51
CA VAL A 101 14.25 4.00 -6.07
C VAL A 101 14.60 5.24 -5.25
N LEU A 102 15.60 6.02 -5.67
CA LEU A 102 16.00 7.26 -4.99
C LEU A 102 14.85 8.28 -4.97
N GLU A 103 14.23 8.56 -6.13
CA GLU A 103 13.11 9.50 -6.22
C GLU A 103 11.89 9.06 -5.38
N PHE A 104 11.65 7.75 -5.31
CA PHE A 104 10.59 7.20 -4.48
C PHE A 104 10.91 7.36 -2.99
N GLY A 105 12.16 7.07 -2.59
CA GLY A 105 12.64 7.26 -1.22
C GLY A 105 12.51 8.71 -0.76
N ASP A 106 12.94 9.66 -1.58
CA ASP A 106 12.85 11.10 -1.27
C ASP A 106 11.40 11.53 -1.06
N LYS A 107 10.48 11.14 -1.96
CA LYS A 107 9.05 11.47 -1.82
C LYS A 107 8.43 10.79 -0.61
N TYR A 108 8.71 9.51 -0.38
CA TYR A 108 8.15 8.73 0.72
C TYR A 108 8.61 9.25 2.10
N LEU A 109 9.91 9.55 2.23
CA LEU A 109 10.50 10.10 3.45
C LEU A 109 10.08 11.56 3.68
N SER A 110 9.75 12.31 2.62
CA SER A 110 9.23 13.68 2.73
C SER A 110 7.76 13.76 3.16
N ASP A 111 6.94 12.76 2.80
CA ASP A 111 5.51 12.70 3.17
C ASP A 111 5.29 12.15 4.58
N THR A 112 6.24 11.35 5.08
CA THR A 112 6.20 10.80 6.43
C THR A 112 6.98 11.75 7.35
N LYS A 113 6.54 11.99 8.59
CA LYS A 113 7.26 12.82 9.59
C LYS A 113 8.65 12.28 9.99
N GLU A 114 9.24 11.37 9.20
CA GLU A 114 10.58 10.79 9.36
C GLU A 114 11.71 11.69 8.86
N ALA A 115 11.42 12.90 8.38
CA ALA A 115 12.41 13.97 8.26
C ALA A 115 13.20 14.21 9.59
N GLU A 116 12.65 13.82 10.74
CA GLU A 116 13.37 13.79 12.02
C GLU A 116 14.37 12.62 12.13
N LEU A 117 14.03 11.42 11.63
CA LEU A 117 14.96 10.28 11.60
C LEU A 117 16.10 10.51 10.61
N LEU A 118 15.81 11.11 9.44
CA LEU A 118 16.84 11.57 8.50
C LEU A 118 17.73 12.66 9.11
N LYS A 119 17.19 13.60 9.89
CA LYS A 119 17.99 14.58 10.64
C LYS A 119 18.93 13.92 11.64
N VAL A 120 18.50 12.84 12.30
CA VAL A 120 19.37 12.06 13.20
C VAL A 120 20.43 11.31 12.41
N LEU A 121 20.07 10.70 11.28
CA LEU A 121 21.01 9.95 10.44
C LEU A 121 22.05 10.86 9.77
N HIS A 122 21.65 12.05 9.33
CA HIS A 122 22.56 13.10 8.82
C HIS A 122 23.35 13.83 9.93
N ASN A 123 22.92 13.76 11.20
CA ASN A 123 23.71 14.23 12.35
C ASN A 123 24.74 13.19 12.83
N VAL A 124 24.64 11.93 12.40
CA VAL A 124 25.74 10.98 12.54
C VAL A 124 26.71 11.28 11.40
N ASN A 125 27.61 12.21 11.66
CA ASN A 125 28.69 12.60 10.75
C ASN A 125 29.51 11.35 10.38
N LEU A 126 29.35 10.85 9.16
CA LEU A 126 30.20 9.80 8.58
C LEU A 126 31.51 10.38 8.00
N ASN A 127 31.81 11.66 8.23
CA ASN A 127 33.19 12.14 8.14
C ASN A 127 33.90 11.80 9.45
N SER A 128 34.16 10.52 9.67
CA SER A 128 35.35 10.11 10.40
C SER A 128 36.54 10.37 9.48
N ASP A 129 36.93 11.64 9.37
CA ASP A 129 38.32 12.00 9.09
C ASP A 129 39.10 11.74 10.39
N ASP A 130 39.27 10.46 10.73
CA ASP A 130 40.28 10.02 11.67
C ASP A 130 41.60 9.93 10.89
N GLU A 131 42.16 11.09 10.53
CA GLU A 131 43.61 11.22 10.35
C GLU A 131 44.21 11.40 11.75
N GLU A 132 44.34 10.30 12.50
CA GLU A 132 45.29 10.26 13.62
C GLU A 132 46.68 10.01 13.01
N GLU A 133 47.50 11.07 12.98
CA GLU A 133 48.95 10.98 12.79
C GLU A 133 49.55 10.18 13.95
N ASP A 134 49.88 8.91 13.71
CA ASP A 134 50.74 8.12 14.61
C ASP A 134 52.18 8.65 14.55
N ASP A 135 52.53 9.50 15.53
CA ASP A 135 53.87 9.97 15.84
C ASP A 135 54.75 8.80 16.34
N PHE A 136 55.39 8.09 15.41
CA PHE A 136 56.43 7.10 15.71
C PHE A 136 57.76 7.82 16.03
N SER A 137 57.92 8.25 17.28
CA SER A 137 59.24 8.60 17.81
C SER A 137 60.09 7.33 18.01
N PHE A 138 61.21 7.25 17.29
CA PHE A 138 62.24 6.23 17.46
C PHE A 138 63.34 6.84 18.35
N GLU A 139 63.40 6.45 19.62
CA GLU A 139 64.57 6.73 20.46
C GLU A 139 65.62 5.64 20.24
N GLU A 140 66.87 6.11 20.08
CA GLU A 140 68.09 5.40 19.66
C GLU A 140 68.70 4.50 20.75
#